data_AF-A0A4R7US07-F1
#
_entry.id   AF-A0A4R7US07-F1
#
_cell.length_a   1.000
_cell.length_b   1.000
_cell.length_c   1.000
_cell.angle_alpha   90.00
_cell.angle_beta   90.00
_cell.angle_gamma   90.00
#
_symmetry.space_group_name_H-M   'P 1'
#
loop_
_entity.id
_entity.type
_entity.pdbx_description
1 polymer ?
#
loop_
_entity_poly.entity_id
_entity_poly.type
_entity_poly.pdbx_seq_one_letter_code
_entity_poly.pdbx_strand_id
1 'polypeptide(L)'
;MQAANPRRGYILGLSAYIIWGLFPIYFKAIAEVPAVEIIIHRVLWSALFGALLLMVWKHPGWLRELLDNPKRLAILALSGTLIAANWLTYVWSVNNGRMLEASLGYYINPLVNVLLGMLILGERLRRMQWIAVGLAAVGVAQQVWQVGSLPWVSLVLALTFGFYGLIRKQAPVKALPGLVVETWMLVPIAIAWLLFNQTATSAQPEFWTTSQAWWLVAAGPVTLVPLVCFNAATRHLPYTTIGFLQYLAPTLVLLQAVLLFGEHLSSSTLVAFIFIWAGLAVYSVDAVISLRRRN
;
A
#
# COMPACT_ATOMS: atom_id res chain seq x y z
N MET A 1 -19.32 15.89 -3.52
CA MET A 1 -18.35 15.11 -2.71
C MET A 1 -19.08 14.63 -1.47
N GLN A 2 -19.03 13.33 -1.11
CA GLN A 2 -19.59 12.88 0.17
C GLN A 2 -18.86 13.61 1.31
N ALA A 3 -19.60 14.10 2.31
CA ALA A 3 -19.00 14.71 3.51
C ALA A 3 -17.99 13.74 4.15
N ALA A 4 -16.89 14.28 4.68
CA ALA A 4 -15.88 13.46 5.35
C ALA A 4 -16.53 12.72 6.54
N ASN A 5 -16.40 11.39 6.57
CA ASN A 5 -16.87 10.55 7.65
C ASN A 5 -15.68 9.84 8.30
N PRO A 6 -15.11 10.41 9.38
CA PRO A 6 -13.91 9.88 10.01
C PRO A 6 -14.05 8.42 10.47
N ARG A 7 -15.22 8.02 11.02
CA ARG A 7 -15.46 6.64 11.46
C ARG A 7 -15.31 5.65 10.30
N ARG A 8 -15.94 5.96 9.17
CA ARG A 8 -15.81 5.15 7.94
C ARG A 8 -14.36 5.12 7.46
N GLY A 9 -13.68 6.26 7.51
CA GLY A 9 -12.27 6.38 7.15
C GLY A 9 -11.36 5.46 7.99
N TYR A 10 -11.55 5.43 9.32
CA TYR A 10 -10.77 4.56 10.20
C TYR A 10 -11.03 3.08 9.93
N ILE A 11 -12.29 2.67 9.76
CA ILE A 11 -12.62 1.27 9.43
C ILE A 11 -11.92 0.86 8.14
N LEU A 12 -12.06 1.65 7.08
CA LEU A 12 -11.43 1.36 5.78
C LEU A 12 -9.89 1.35 5.86
N GLY A 13 -9.30 2.32 6.57
CA GLY A 13 -7.85 2.40 6.74
C GLY A 13 -7.31 1.20 7.52
N LEU A 14 -7.92 0.86 8.65
CA LEU A 14 -7.54 -0.31 9.45
C LEU A 14 -7.69 -1.60 8.65
N SER A 15 -8.80 -1.79 7.92
CA SER A 15 -8.97 -2.94 7.03
C SER A 15 -7.84 -3.05 6.01
N ALA A 16 -7.46 -1.94 5.35
CA ALA A 16 -6.36 -1.94 4.38
C ALA A 16 -5.04 -2.36 5.02
N TYR A 17 -4.66 -1.78 6.16
CA TYR A 17 -3.38 -2.05 6.81
C TYR A 17 -3.32 -3.41 7.51
N ILE A 18 -4.45 -3.93 7.99
CA ILE A 18 -4.51 -5.31 8.50
C ILE A 18 -4.30 -6.29 7.35
N ILE A 19 -5.02 -6.12 6.24
CA ILE A 19 -4.86 -7.01 5.07
C ILE A 19 -3.41 -6.96 4.56
N TRP A 20 -2.84 -5.76 4.39
CA TRP A 20 -1.42 -5.62 4.02
C TRP A 20 -0.46 -6.20 5.04
N GLY A 21 -0.75 -6.04 6.33
CA GLY A 21 0.03 -6.65 7.41
C GLY A 21 0.09 -8.17 7.29
N LEU A 22 -1.00 -8.82 6.86
CA LEU A 22 -1.11 -10.27 6.69
C LEU A 22 -0.55 -10.81 5.36
N PHE A 23 0.00 -9.95 4.50
CA PHE A 23 0.61 -10.37 3.23
C PHE A 23 1.72 -11.42 3.35
N PRO A 24 2.59 -11.43 4.38
CA PRO A 24 3.61 -12.46 4.53
C PRO A 24 3.03 -13.88 4.58
N ILE A 25 1.91 -14.10 5.27
CA ILE A 25 1.23 -15.41 5.32
C ILE A 25 0.81 -15.84 3.91
N TYR A 26 0.19 -14.94 3.15
CA TYR A 26 -0.24 -15.20 1.79
C TYR A 26 0.96 -15.49 0.87
N PHE A 27 2.01 -14.68 0.92
CA PHE A 27 3.20 -14.87 0.08
C PHE A 27 3.97 -16.15 0.44
N LYS A 28 3.94 -16.59 1.71
CA LYS A 28 4.50 -17.89 2.12
C LYS A 28 3.75 -19.06 1.47
N ALA A 29 2.43 -18.96 1.31
CA ALA A 29 1.60 -20.00 0.69
C ALA A 29 1.90 -20.18 -0.81
N ILE A 30 2.31 -19.10 -1.49
CA ILE A 30 2.65 -19.09 -2.92
C ILE A 30 4.15 -18.93 -3.20
N ALA A 31 5.00 -19.27 -2.23
CA ALA A 31 6.45 -19.05 -2.32
C ALA A 31 7.13 -19.82 -3.46
N GLU A 32 6.47 -20.86 -3.99
CA GLU A 32 6.94 -21.63 -5.15
C GLU A 32 6.83 -20.84 -6.46
N VAL A 33 5.94 -19.84 -6.53
CA VAL A 33 5.76 -19.00 -7.71
C VAL A 33 6.76 -17.84 -7.66
N PRO A 34 7.54 -17.60 -8.74
CA PRO A 34 8.49 -16.48 -8.77
C PRO A 34 7.81 -15.13 -8.50
N ALA A 35 8.50 -14.25 -7.75
CA ALA A 35 7.95 -12.95 -7.33
C ALA A 35 7.44 -12.08 -8.50
N VAL A 36 8.11 -12.14 -9.65
CA VAL A 36 7.69 -11.45 -10.87
C VAL A 36 6.34 -11.99 -11.36
N GLU A 37 6.20 -13.31 -11.45
CA GLU A 37 4.95 -13.97 -11.87
C GLU A 37 3.80 -13.60 -10.93
N ILE A 38 4.03 -13.55 -9.62
CA ILE A 38 3.02 -13.12 -8.64
C ILE A 38 2.52 -11.72 -8.98
N ILE A 39 3.40 -10.76 -9.29
CA ILE A 39 3.01 -9.38 -9.61
C ILE A 39 2.21 -9.30 -10.92
N ILE A 40 2.63 -10.05 -11.94
CA ILE A 40 1.92 -10.11 -13.22
C ILE A 40 0.49 -10.62 -13.00
N HIS A 41 0.31 -11.69 -12.22
CA HIS A 41 -1.02 -12.22 -11.92
C HIS A 41 -1.81 -11.31 -11.00
N ARG A 42 -1.16 -10.61 -10.05
CA ARG A 42 -1.83 -9.55 -9.27
C ARG A 42 -2.43 -8.48 -10.17
N VAL A 43 -1.73 -8.04 -11.21
CA VAL A 43 -2.26 -7.08 -12.20
C VAL A 43 -3.46 -7.66 -12.95
N LEU A 44 -3.30 -8.84 -13.57
CA LEU A 44 -4.32 -9.44 -14.42
C LEU A 44 -5.60 -9.76 -13.64
N TRP A 45 -5.48 -10.43 -12.49
CA TRP A 45 -6.62 -10.78 -11.66
C TRP A 45 -7.24 -9.54 -11.02
N SER A 46 -6.46 -8.54 -10.59
CA SER A 46 -7.04 -7.28 -10.08
C SER A 46 -7.85 -6.55 -11.15
N ALA A 47 -7.37 -6.53 -12.40
CA ALA A 47 -8.09 -5.93 -13.52
C ALA A 47 -9.41 -6.67 -13.80
N LEU A 48 -9.37 -8.01 -13.82
CA LEU A 48 -10.55 -8.84 -14.04
C LEU A 48 -11.57 -8.69 -12.89
N PHE A 49 -11.16 -8.94 -11.64
CA PHE A 49 -12.06 -8.84 -10.48
C PHE A 49 -12.57 -7.41 -10.28
N GLY A 50 -11.73 -6.40 -10.55
CA GLY A 50 -12.14 -5.01 -10.53
C GLY A 50 -13.23 -4.69 -11.57
N ALA A 51 -13.09 -5.19 -12.80
CA ALA A 51 -14.11 -5.06 -13.84
C ALA A 51 -15.40 -5.79 -13.47
N LEU A 52 -15.32 -7.03 -12.98
CA LEU A 52 -16.45 -7.81 -12.47
C LEU A 52 -17.20 -7.04 -11.36
N LEU A 53 -16.46 -6.50 -10.40
CA LEU A 53 -17.04 -5.74 -9.30
C LEU A 53 -17.73 -4.46 -9.78
N LEU A 54 -17.16 -3.75 -10.78
CA LEU A 54 -17.81 -2.58 -11.37
C LEU A 54 -19.12 -2.91 -12.09
N MET A 55 -19.20 -4.05 -12.77
CA MET A 55 -20.44 -4.49 -13.42
C MET A 55 -21.57 -4.70 -12.41
N VAL A 56 -21.25 -5.27 -11.24
CA VAL A 56 -22.21 -5.46 -10.14
C VAL A 56 -22.55 -4.14 -9.45
N TRP A 57 -21.58 -3.22 -9.33
CA TRP A 57 -21.73 -1.99 -8.54
C TRP A 57 -22.56 -0.88 -9.21
N LYS A 58 -23.20 -1.17 -10.35
CA LYS A 58 -24.17 -0.32 -11.08
C LYS A 58 -23.89 1.18 -10.94
N HIS A 59 -22.74 1.63 -11.45
CA HIS A 59 -22.44 3.05 -11.60
C HIS A 59 -22.54 3.47 -13.07
N PRO A 60 -23.75 3.53 -13.66
CA PRO A 60 -23.89 3.88 -15.07
C PRO A 60 -23.22 5.23 -15.36
N GLY A 61 -22.55 5.33 -16.51
CA GLY A 61 -21.91 6.57 -16.98
C GLY A 61 -20.50 6.87 -16.47
N TRP A 62 -19.92 6.07 -15.55
CA TRP A 62 -18.59 6.34 -14.99
C TRP A 62 -17.49 6.43 -16.06
N LEU A 63 -17.57 5.58 -17.09
CA LEU A 63 -16.60 5.55 -18.19
C LEU A 63 -16.74 6.78 -19.08
N ARG A 64 -17.97 7.22 -19.36
CA ARG A 64 -18.24 8.44 -20.14
C ARG A 64 -17.75 9.67 -19.38
N GLU A 65 -18.05 9.77 -18.08
CA GLU A 65 -17.53 10.85 -17.22
C GLU A 65 -15.99 10.89 -17.19
N LEU A 66 -15.32 9.75 -17.34
CA LEU A 66 -13.87 9.70 -17.39
C LEU A 66 -13.33 10.15 -18.75
N LEU A 67 -13.88 9.62 -19.84
CA LEU A 67 -13.47 9.94 -21.21
C LEU A 67 -13.73 11.41 -21.56
N ASP A 68 -14.83 11.98 -21.07
CA ASP A 68 -15.17 13.39 -21.27
C ASP A 68 -14.26 14.34 -20.47
N ASN A 69 -13.37 13.81 -19.60
CA ASN A 69 -12.49 14.59 -18.74
C ASN A 69 -11.01 14.16 -18.90
N PRO A 70 -10.29 14.65 -19.93
CA PRO A 70 -8.90 14.25 -20.19
C PRO A 70 -7.96 14.51 -18.99
N LYS A 71 -8.25 15.55 -18.20
CA LYS A 71 -7.51 15.84 -16.96
C LYS A 71 -7.65 14.72 -15.91
N ARG A 72 -8.83 14.09 -15.78
CA ARG A 72 -9.04 12.96 -14.86
C ARG A 72 -8.28 11.73 -15.34
N LEU A 73 -8.27 11.48 -16.64
CA LEU A 73 -7.50 10.39 -17.23
C LEU A 73 -6.00 10.58 -17.02
N ALA A 74 -5.47 11.80 -17.23
CA ALA A 74 -4.06 12.11 -16.96
C ALA A 74 -3.68 11.90 -15.49
N ILE A 75 -4.56 12.28 -14.56
CA ILE A 75 -4.36 12.05 -13.12
C ILE A 75 -4.32 10.54 -12.80
N LEU A 76 -5.24 9.75 -13.38
CA LEU A 76 -5.25 8.29 -13.20
C LEU A 76 -4.05 7.60 -13.85
N ALA A 77 -3.61 8.10 -15.00
CA ALA A 77 -2.40 7.62 -15.65
C ALA A 77 -1.17 7.88 -14.78
N LEU A 78 -1.07 9.07 -14.19
CA LEU A 78 0.02 9.42 -13.28
C LEU A 78 -0.01 8.55 -12.01
N SER A 79 -1.16 8.36 -11.36
CA SER A 79 -1.26 7.48 -10.20
C SER A 79 -1.00 6.01 -10.56
N GLY A 80 -1.47 5.56 -11.72
CA GLY A 80 -1.19 4.23 -12.27
C GLY A 80 0.31 4.00 -12.48
N THR A 81 1.02 4.97 -13.06
CA THR A 81 2.48 4.90 -13.24
C THR A 81 3.21 4.86 -11.89
N LEU A 82 2.78 5.65 -10.90
CA LEU A 82 3.40 5.65 -9.57
C LEU A 82 3.25 4.31 -8.86
N ILE A 83 2.05 3.71 -8.88
CA ILE A 83 1.83 2.41 -8.22
C ILE A 83 2.55 1.28 -8.98
N ALA A 84 2.62 1.36 -10.32
CA ALA A 84 3.38 0.41 -11.13
C ALA A 84 4.89 0.51 -10.84
N ALA A 85 5.44 1.72 -10.82
CA ALA A 85 6.82 1.96 -10.44
C ALA A 85 7.11 1.41 -9.04
N ASN A 86 6.20 1.63 -8.08
CA ASN A 86 6.31 1.08 -6.74
C ASN A 86 6.43 -0.45 -6.73
N TRP A 87 5.54 -1.16 -7.43
CA TRP A 87 5.56 -2.62 -7.48
C TRP A 87 6.78 -3.17 -8.22
N LEU A 88 7.18 -2.53 -9.32
CA LEU A 88 8.37 -2.91 -10.06
C LEU A 88 9.64 -2.72 -9.24
N THR A 89 9.79 -1.58 -8.54
CA THR A 89 10.91 -1.35 -7.62
C THR A 89 10.93 -2.39 -6.51
N TYR A 90 9.78 -2.77 -5.96
CA TYR A 90 9.69 -3.82 -4.96
C TYR A 90 10.18 -5.17 -5.50
N VAL A 91 9.68 -5.62 -6.65
CA VAL A 91 10.13 -6.88 -7.28
C VAL A 91 11.60 -6.87 -7.60
N TRP A 92 12.07 -5.78 -8.21
CA TRP A 92 13.47 -5.60 -8.52
C TRP A 92 14.33 -5.69 -7.26
N SER A 93 13.89 -5.07 -6.15
CA SER A 93 14.63 -5.10 -4.89
C SER A 93 14.71 -6.51 -4.29
N VAL A 94 13.63 -7.30 -4.38
CA VAL A 94 13.63 -8.70 -3.93
C VAL A 94 14.61 -9.52 -4.76
N ASN A 95 14.57 -9.38 -6.09
CA ASN A 95 15.43 -10.14 -7.00
C ASN A 95 16.92 -9.77 -6.89
N ASN A 96 17.24 -8.55 -6.45
CA ASN A 96 18.62 -8.07 -6.31
C ASN A 96 19.11 -8.13 -4.85
N GLY A 97 18.47 -8.90 -3.97
CA GLY A 97 18.90 -9.06 -2.58
C GLY A 97 18.76 -7.81 -1.71
N ARG A 98 17.96 -6.82 -2.13
CA ARG A 98 17.71 -5.53 -1.46
C ARG A 98 16.40 -5.52 -0.66
N MET A 99 15.96 -6.67 -0.16
CA MET A 99 14.72 -6.82 0.60
C MET A 99 14.71 -6.01 1.90
N LEU A 100 15.87 -5.82 2.54
CA LEU A 100 15.99 -4.98 3.73
C LEU A 100 15.66 -3.51 3.43
N GLU A 101 16.16 -2.97 2.31
CA GLU A 101 15.79 -1.61 1.88
C GLU A 101 14.31 -1.54 1.48
N ALA A 102 13.76 -2.57 0.85
CA ALA A 102 12.33 -2.61 0.54
C ALA A 102 11.48 -2.48 1.81
N SER A 103 11.85 -3.24 2.85
CA SER A 103 11.19 -3.23 4.16
C SER A 103 11.33 -1.88 4.86
N LEU A 104 12.52 -1.28 4.85
CA LEU A 104 12.77 0.06 5.38
C LEU A 104 11.92 1.13 4.66
N GLY A 105 11.65 0.96 3.37
CA GLY A 105 10.74 1.83 2.61
C GLY A 105 9.35 1.91 3.22
N TYR A 106 8.83 0.79 3.72
CA TYR A 106 7.53 0.76 4.41
C TYR A 106 7.56 1.42 5.79
N TYR A 107 8.73 1.55 6.43
CA TYR A 107 8.88 2.31 7.69
C TYR A 107 9.00 3.82 7.44
N ILE A 108 9.61 4.22 6.32
CA ILE A 108 9.76 5.63 5.89
C ILE A 108 8.43 6.20 5.36
N ASN A 109 7.63 5.39 4.66
CA ASN A 109 6.39 5.79 3.99
C ASN A 109 5.38 6.54 4.90
N PRO A 110 5.09 6.11 6.14
CA PRO A 110 4.30 6.88 7.10
C PRO A 110 4.75 8.33 7.29
N LEU A 111 6.06 8.57 7.40
CA LEU A 111 6.62 9.91 7.58
C LEU A 111 6.49 10.73 6.30
N VAL A 112 6.70 10.10 5.14
CA VAL A 112 6.47 10.75 3.84
C VAL A 112 5.01 11.18 3.71
N ASN A 113 4.05 10.35 4.12
CA ASN A 113 2.64 10.72 4.11
C ASN A 113 2.33 11.91 5.02
N VAL A 114 2.92 11.94 6.22
CA VAL A 114 2.78 13.08 7.13
C VAL A 114 3.35 14.35 6.50
N LEU A 115 4.56 14.29 5.93
CA LEU A 115 5.21 15.41 5.26
C LEU A 115 4.40 15.92 4.07
N LEU A 116 3.92 15.03 3.19
CA LEU A 116 3.08 15.39 2.05
C LEU A 116 1.75 16.00 2.50
N GLY A 117 1.14 15.48 3.57
CA GLY A 117 -0.06 16.04 4.16
C GLY A 117 0.16 17.47 4.67
N MET A 118 1.28 17.72 5.32
CA MET A 118 1.62 19.06 5.80
C MET A 118 1.94 20.03 4.67
N LEU A 119 2.86 19.65 3.77
CA LEU A 119 3.44 20.55 2.77
C LEU A 119 2.48 20.82 1.60
N ILE A 120 1.71 19.81 1.16
CA ILE A 120 0.87 19.92 -0.04
C ILE A 120 -0.60 20.13 0.31
N LEU A 121 -1.09 19.51 1.40
CA LEU A 121 -2.49 19.65 1.81
C LEU A 121 -2.70 20.71 2.89
N GLY A 122 -1.62 21.30 3.42
CA GLY A 122 -1.69 22.31 4.49
C GLY A 122 -2.21 21.75 5.82
N GLU A 123 -2.11 20.43 6.04
CA GLU A 123 -2.56 19.81 7.28
C GLU A 123 -1.71 20.28 8.46
N ARG A 124 -2.35 20.80 9.51
CA ARG A 124 -1.66 21.25 10.72
C ARG A 124 -1.64 20.16 11.78
N LEU A 125 -0.44 19.79 12.21
CA LEU A 125 -0.25 18.85 13.30
C LEU A 125 -0.48 19.51 14.66
N ARG A 126 -1.11 18.76 15.56
CA ARG A 126 -1.22 19.12 16.98
C ARG A 126 0.10 18.83 17.71
N ARG A 127 0.28 19.44 18.89
CA ARG A 127 1.50 19.27 19.71
C ARG A 127 1.84 17.80 19.97
N MET A 128 0.84 16.99 20.33
CA MET A 128 1.04 15.55 20.56
C MET A 128 1.40 14.80 19.27
N GLN A 129 0.82 15.20 18.13
CA GLN A 129 1.16 14.59 16.85
C GLN A 129 2.60 14.91 16.43
N TRP A 130 3.11 16.11 16.74
CA TRP A 130 4.52 16.44 16.56
C TRP A 130 5.45 15.54 17.37
N ILE A 131 5.11 15.27 18.63
CA ILE A 131 5.86 14.32 19.46
C ILE A 131 5.84 12.93 18.83
N ALA A 132 4.67 12.48 18.36
CA ALA A 132 4.52 11.19 17.69
C ALA A 132 5.37 11.09 16.41
N VAL A 133 5.39 12.14 15.58
CA VAL A 133 6.24 12.22 14.38
C VAL A 133 7.71 12.18 14.77
N GLY A 134 8.12 12.92 15.80
CA GLY A 134 9.51 12.93 16.27
C GLY A 134 9.97 11.54 16.73
N LEU A 135 9.16 10.84 17.52
CA LEU A 135 9.45 9.48 17.95
C LEU A 135 9.58 8.51 16.77
N ALA A 136 8.61 8.54 15.84
CA ALA A 136 8.66 7.72 14.64
C ALA A 136 9.88 8.03 13.75
N ALA A 137 10.23 9.31 13.61
CA ALA A 137 11.41 9.75 12.88
C ALA A 137 12.71 9.25 13.50
N VAL A 138 12.84 9.25 14.83
CA VAL A 138 14.01 8.68 15.54
C VAL A 138 14.12 7.18 15.27
N GLY A 139 13.02 6.43 15.36
CA GLY A 139 13.04 4.99 15.06
C GLY A 139 13.44 4.68 13.61
N VAL A 140 12.92 5.44 12.65
CA VAL A 140 13.28 5.31 11.24
C VAL A 140 14.73 5.73 10.98
N ALA A 141 15.20 6.84 11.56
CA ALA A 141 16.57 7.31 11.41
C ALA A 141 17.58 6.30 11.97
N GLN A 142 17.25 5.66 13.10
CA GLN A 142 18.05 4.59 13.69
C GLN A 142 18.16 3.39 12.73
N GLN A 143 17.08 3.00 12.06
CA GLN A 143 17.11 1.92 11.06
C GLN A 143 17.93 2.30 9.82
N VAL A 144 17.77 3.53 9.33
CA VAL A 144 18.56 4.05 8.19
C VAL A 144 20.05 4.02 8.53
N TRP A 145 20.44 4.40 9.74
CA TRP A 145 21.84 4.31 10.20
C TRP A 145 22.34 2.87 10.10
N GLN A 146 21.58 1.89 10.57
CA GLN A 146 22.00 0.48 10.56
C GLN A 146 22.21 -0.09 9.15
N VAL A 147 21.47 0.41 8.16
CA VAL A 147 21.67 0.02 6.75
C VAL A 147 23.02 0.52 6.22
N GLY A 148 23.63 1.52 6.84
CA GLY A 148 25.00 1.97 6.56
C GLY A 148 25.21 2.62 5.19
N SER A 149 24.15 2.75 4.40
CA SER A 149 24.16 3.32 3.05
C SER A 149 22.86 4.07 2.78
N LEU A 150 22.87 4.97 1.78
CA LEU A 150 21.67 5.70 1.39
C LEU A 150 20.63 4.71 0.83
N PRO A 151 19.47 4.52 1.49
CA PRO A 151 18.54 3.48 1.12
C PRO A 151 17.62 3.97 0.00
N TRP A 152 18.18 4.14 -1.20
CA TRP A 152 17.48 4.74 -2.33
C TRP A 152 16.25 3.93 -2.74
N VAL A 153 16.26 2.59 -2.61
CA VAL A 153 15.09 1.74 -2.87
C VAL A 153 13.97 2.11 -1.89
N SER A 154 14.29 2.27 -0.60
CA SER A 154 13.34 2.68 0.42
C SER A 154 12.72 4.03 0.11
N LEU A 155 13.53 4.99 -0.35
CA LEU A 155 13.08 6.32 -0.73
C LEU A 155 12.16 6.29 -1.95
N VAL A 156 12.52 5.55 -3.00
CA VAL A 156 11.68 5.39 -4.19
C VAL A 156 10.34 4.76 -3.82
N LEU A 157 10.33 3.70 -3.01
CA LEU A 157 9.10 3.06 -2.56
C LEU A 157 8.22 3.99 -1.71
N ALA A 158 8.82 4.71 -0.76
CA ALA A 158 8.10 5.63 0.11
C ALA A 158 7.52 6.82 -0.68
N LEU A 159 8.30 7.41 -1.58
CA LEU A 159 7.87 8.54 -2.41
C LEU A 159 6.80 8.13 -3.41
N THR A 160 7.01 7.05 -4.16
CA THR A 160 6.03 6.60 -5.18
C THR A 160 4.67 6.27 -4.54
N PHE A 161 4.65 5.55 -3.42
CA PHE A 161 3.41 5.23 -2.73
C PHE A 161 2.80 6.46 -2.02
N GLY A 162 3.64 7.32 -1.44
CA GLY A 162 3.18 8.55 -0.79
C GLY A 162 2.54 9.53 -1.77
N PHE A 163 3.12 9.73 -2.94
CA PHE A 163 2.52 10.53 -4.01
C PHE A 163 1.31 9.85 -4.63
N TYR A 164 1.32 8.52 -4.78
CA TYR A 164 0.13 7.77 -5.20
C TYR A 164 -1.06 8.07 -4.29
N GLY A 165 -0.91 7.87 -2.98
CA GLY A 165 -1.99 8.11 -2.02
C GLY A 165 -2.44 9.57 -1.97
N LEU A 166 -1.51 10.52 -2.12
CA LEU A 166 -1.81 11.95 -2.20
C LEU A 166 -2.67 12.30 -3.43
N ILE A 167 -2.26 11.82 -4.62
CA ILE A 167 -3.02 12.03 -5.85
C ILE A 167 -4.41 11.41 -5.71
N ARG A 168 -4.51 10.19 -5.16
CA ARG A 168 -5.80 9.50 -4.96
C ARG A 168 -6.71 10.21 -3.97
N LYS A 169 -6.14 10.87 -2.97
CA LYS A 169 -6.88 11.71 -2.03
C LYS A 169 -7.48 12.95 -2.71
N GLN A 170 -6.74 13.59 -3.61
CA GLN A 170 -7.17 14.80 -4.31
C GLN A 170 -8.03 14.51 -5.56
N ALA A 171 -7.85 13.34 -6.18
CA ALA A 171 -8.51 12.99 -7.42
C ALA A 171 -10.04 12.97 -7.26
N PRO A 172 -10.80 13.61 -8.17
CA PRO A 172 -12.26 13.59 -8.15
C PRO A 172 -12.83 12.28 -8.73
N VAL A 173 -12.15 11.16 -8.50
CA VAL A 173 -12.52 9.83 -9.00
C VAL A 173 -12.78 8.90 -7.82
N LYS A 174 -13.84 8.09 -7.91
CA LYS A 174 -14.15 7.09 -6.88
C LYS A 174 -13.05 6.02 -6.83
N ALA A 175 -12.82 5.45 -5.64
CA ALA A 175 -11.73 4.51 -5.39
C ALA A 175 -11.73 3.32 -6.37
N LEU A 176 -12.87 2.64 -6.53
CA LEU A 176 -12.95 1.45 -7.39
C LEU A 176 -12.78 1.77 -8.89
N PRO A 177 -13.58 2.66 -9.52
CA PRO A 177 -13.39 2.99 -10.95
C PRO A 177 -11.98 3.43 -11.30
N GLY A 178 -11.37 4.28 -10.46
CA GLY A 178 -10.01 4.73 -10.70
C GLY A 178 -8.96 3.60 -10.62
N LEU A 179 -9.14 2.64 -9.70
CA LEU A 179 -8.22 1.50 -9.57
C LEU A 179 -8.37 0.49 -10.72
N VAL A 180 -9.59 0.32 -11.24
CA VAL A 180 -9.82 -0.49 -12.44
C VAL A 180 -9.08 0.12 -13.63
N VAL A 181 -9.20 1.43 -13.86
CA VAL A 181 -8.46 2.09 -14.94
C VAL A 181 -6.95 1.90 -14.77
N GLU A 182 -6.42 2.16 -13.57
CA GLU A 182 -5.00 1.97 -13.25
C GLU A 182 -4.51 0.54 -13.53
N THR A 183 -5.26 -0.47 -13.11
CA THR A 183 -4.89 -1.89 -13.31
C THR A 183 -5.00 -2.31 -14.77
N TRP A 184 -6.04 -1.88 -15.49
CA TRP A 184 -6.20 -2.15 -16.92
C TRP A 184 -5.13 -1.48 -17.78
N MET A 185 -4.58 -0.33 -17.36
CA MET A 185 -3.42 0.28 -18.03
C MET A 185 -2.16 -0.59 -17.95
N LEU A 186 -2.05 -1.45 -16.93
CA LEU A 186 -0.91 -2.35 -16.74
C LEU A 186 -1.11 -3.72 -17.38
N VAL A 187 -2.34 -4.07 -17.77
CA VAL A 187 -2.66 -5.35 -18.42
C VAL A 187 -1.84 -5.59 -19.70
N PRO A 188 -1.66 -4.62 -20.62
CA PRO A 188 -0.83 -4.85 -21.81
C PRO A 188 0.60 -5.25 -21.48
N ILE A 189 1.18 -4.63 -20.45
CA ILE A 189 2.55 -4.94 -19.98
C ILE A 189 2.58 -6.34 -19.36
N ALA A 190 1.57 -6.68 -18.55
CA ALA A 190 1.46 -7.98 -17.93
C ALA A 190 1.29 -9.12 -18.96
N ILE A 191 0.45 -8.92 -19.98
CA ILE A 191 0.25 -9.87 -21.08
C ILE A 191 1.54 -10.00 -21.89
N ALA A 192 2.18 -8.88 -22.26
CA ALA A 192 3.45 -8.92 -22.98
C ALA A 192 4.50 -9.75 -22.23
N TRP A 193 4.63 -9.55 -20.92
CA TRP A 193 5.55 -10.34 -20.10
C TRP A 193 5.25 -11.85 -20.15
N LEU A 194 3.98 -12.26 -20.05
CA LEU A 194 3.60 -13.68 -20.17
C LEU A 194 3.90 -14.26 -21.54
N LEU A 195 3.67 -13.50 -22.61
CA LEU A 195 3.93 -13.95 -23.98
C LEU A 195 5.43 -14.13 -24.26
N PHE A 196 6.27 -13.26 -23.71
CA PHE A 196 7.73 -13.33 -23.88
C PHE A 196 8.41 -14.31 -22.91
N ASN A 197 7.80 -14.60 -21.76
CA ASN A 197 8.37 -15.49 -20.75
C ASN A 197 7.67 -16.86 -20.71
N GLN A 198 7.89 -17.67 -21.76
CA GLN A 198 7.28 -19.00 -21.90
C GLN A 198 7.75 -20.01 -20.84
N THR A 199 8.83 -19.71 -20.12
CA THR A 199 9.32 -20.50 -18.98
C THR A 199 8.58 -20.19 -17.67
N ALA A 200 7.65 -19.23 -17.66
CA ALA A 200 6.83 -18.94 -16.48
C ALA A 200 6.07 -20.20 -16.04
N THR A 201 6.01 -20.41 -14.73
CA THR A 201 5.28 -21.53 -14.11
C THR A 201 3.81 -21.49 -14.53
N SER A 202 3.22 -20.29 -14.54
CA SER A 202 1.84 -20.06 -14.96
C SER A 202 1.57 -20.28 -16.46
N ALA A 203 2.60 -20.31 -17.30
CA ALA A 203 2.45 -20.56 -18.74
C ALA A 203 2.22 -22.05 -19.04
N GLN A 204 2.55 -22.93 -18.09
CA GLN A 204 2.35 -24.37 -18.21
C GLN A 204 0.91 -24.75 -17.84
N PRO A 205 0.16 -25.47 -18.70
CA PRO A 205 -1.21 -25.89 -18.41
C PRO A 205 -1.35 -26.69 -17.11
N GLU A 206 -0.34 -27.49 -16.77
CA GLU A 206 -0.31 -28.35 -15.59
C GLU A 206 -0.42 -27.53 -14.30
N PHE A 207 0.17 -26.33 -14.27
CA PHE A 207 0.10 -25.44 -13.10
C PHE A 207 -1.35 -25.13 -12.70
N TRP A 208 -2.24 -24.94 -13.67
CA TRP A 208 -3.64 -24.59 -13.44
C TRP A 208 -4.49 -25.73 -12.86
N THR A 209 -3.94 -26.95 -12.80
CA THR A 209 -4.57 -28.09 -12.12
C THR A 209 -4.22 -28.17 -10.63
N THR A 210 -3.25 -27.38 -10.17
CA THR A 210 -2.76 -27.39 -8.79
C THR A 210 -3.54 -26.45 -7.87
N SER A 211 -3.43 -26.64 -6.56
CA SER A 211 -3.96 -25.70 -5.55
C SER A 211 -3.29 -24.33 -5.61
N GLN A 212 -2.03 -24.25 -6.09
CA GLN A 212 -1.27 -23.00 -6.22
C GLN A 212 -1.93 -22.03 -7.20
N ALA A 213 -2.59 -22.55 -8.24
CA ALA A 213 -3.31 -21.72 -9.20
C ALA A 213 -4.42 -20.90 -8.54
N TRP A 214 -5.18 -21.48 -7.60
CA TRP A 214 -6.24 -20.77 -6.88
C TRP A 214 -5.69 -19.65 -6.00
N TRP A 215 -4.55 -19.88 -5.35
CA TRP A 215 -3.87 -18.83 -4.62
C TRP A 215 -3.38 -17.72 -5.55
N LEU A 216 -2.84 -18.06 -6.72
CA LEU A 216 -2.41 -17.09 -7.72
C LEU A 216 -3.58 -16.25 -8.28
N VAL A 217 -4.76 -16.86 -8.45
CA VAL A 217 -6.02 -16.14 -8.78
C VAL A 217 -6.43 -15.20 -7.64
N ALA A 218 -6.32 -15.67 -6.39
CA ALA A 218 -6.63 -14.87 -5.20
C ALA A 218 -5.70 -13.65 -5.04
N ALA A 219 -4.54 -13.62 -5.72
CA ALA A 219 -3.64 -12.47 -5.74
C ALA A 219 -4.32 -11.18 -6.21
N GLY A 220 -5.32 -11.29 -7.10
CA GLY A 220 -6.14 -10.17 -7.55
C GLY A 220 -6.92 -9.53 -6.40
N PRO A 221 -7.89 -10.23 -5.79
CA PRO A 221 -8.65 -9.71 -4.66
C PRO A 221 -7.78 -9.28 -3.47
N VAL A 222 -6.74 -10.05 -3.14
CA VAL A 222 -5.77 -9.73 -2.08
C VAL A 222 -5.07 -8.39 -2.34
N THR A 223 -4.88 -8.00 -3.60
CA THR A 223 -4.31 -6.70 -3.98
C THR A 223 -5.36 -5.60 -4.06
N LEU A 224 -6.50 -5.90 -4.71
CA LEU A 224 -7.54 -4.94 -5.03
C LEU A 224 -8.24 -4.41 -3.77
N VAL A 225 -8.65 -5.31 -2.86
CA VAL A 225 -9.42 -4.96 -1.66
C VAL A 225 -8.71 -3.92 -0.78
N PRO A 226 -7.46 -4.13 -0.33
CA PRO A 226 -6.79 -3.15 0.52
C PRO A 226 -6.54 -1.82 -0.21
N LEU A 227 -6.27 -1.82 -1.52
CA LEU A 227 -6.11 -0.58 -2.29
C LEU A 227 -7.42 0.21 -2.40
N VAL A 228 -8.56 -0.46 -2.60
CA VAL A 228 -9.88 0.19 -2.58
C VAL A 228 -10.15 0.76 -1.20
N CYS A 229 -9.91 -0.01 -0.14
CA CYS A 229 -10.06 0.43 1.24
C CYS A 229 -9.17 1.64 1.56
N PHE A 230 -7.89 1.58 1.22
CA PHE A 230 -6.94 2.68 1.39
C PHE A 230 -7.38 3.94 0.63
N ASN A 231 -7.67 3.82 -0.67
CA ASN A 231 -8.10 4.94 -1.50
C ASN A 231 -9.42 5.56 -1.03
N ALA A 232 -10.31 4.76 -0.43
CA ALA A 232 -11.53 5.28 0.17
C ALA A 232 -11.25 5.93 1.53
N ALA A 233 -10.34 5.39 2.34
CA ALA A 233 -9.93 5.94 3.63
C ALA A 233 -9.27 7.33 3.50
N THR A 234 -8.39 7.52 2.51
CA THR A 234 -7.68 8.79 2.29
C THR A 234 -8.62 9.96 2.00
N ARG A 235 -9.82 9.68 1.47
CA ARG A 235 -10.87 10.69 1.22
C ARG A 235 -11.62 11.10 2.49
N HIS A 236 -11.56 10.30 3.55
CA HIS A 236 -12.31 10.51 4.78
C HIS A 236 -11.44 10.93 5.97
N LEU A 237 -10.12 10.74 5.89
CA LEU A 237 -9.16 11.05 6.95
C LEU A 237 -8.09 12.03 6.46
N PRO A 238 -7.51 12.86 7.35
CA PRO A 238 -6.28 13.59 7.06
C PRO A 238 -5.18 12.63 6.58
N TYR A 239 -4.36 13.05 5.63
CA TYR A 239 -3.28 12.22 5.10
C TYR A 239 -2.19 11.92 6.14
N THR A 240 -1.97 12.85 7.07
CA THR A 240 -1.20 12.64 8.29
C THR A 240 -1.71 11.46 9.12
N THR A 241 -3.03 11.33 9.27
CA THR A 241 -3.66 10.20 9.98
C THR A 241 -3.47 8.89 9.23
N ILE A 242 -3.59 8.90 7.91
CA ILE A 242 -3.30 7.75 7.07
C ILE A 242 -1.85 7.28 7.26
N GLY A 243 -0.89 8.21 7.33
CA GLY A 243 0.50 7.91 7.66
C GLY A 243 0.65 7.16 8.99
N PHE A 244 0.01 7.60 10.07
CA PHE A 244 0.09 6.88 11.34
C PHE A 244 -0.56 5.49 11.30
N LEU A 245 -1.71 5.34 10.62
CA LEU A 245 -2.36 4.05 10.47
C LEU A 245 -1.48 3.05 9.68
N GLN A 246 -0.64 3.53 8.75
CA GLN A 246 0.28 2.66 8.00
C GLN A 246 1.22 1.85 8.89
N TYR A 247 1.64 2.37 10.05
CA TYR A 247 2.53 1.65 10.97
C TYR A 247 1.93 0.36 11.55
N LEU A 248 0.62 0.14 11.38
CA LEU A 248 -0.02 -1.12 11.74
C LEU A 248 0.50 -2.29 10.87
N ALA A 249 0.65 -2.08 9.56
CA ALA A 249 1.13 -3.11 8.64
C ALA A 249 2.54 -3.64 9.02
N PRO A 250 3.59 -2.80 9.16
CA PRO A 250 4.91 -3.28 9.56
C PRO A 250 4.94 -3.88 10.96
N THR A 251 4.09 -3.42 11.89
CA THR A 251 3.93 -4.05 13.20
C THR A 251 3.40 -5.47 13.08
N LEU A 252 2.38 -5.69 12.26
CA LEU A 252 1.84 -7.04 12.01
C LEU A 252 2.86 -7.95 11.32
N VAL A 253 3.63 -7.42 10.36
CA VAL A 253 4.71 -8.17 9.71
C VAL A 253 5.76 -8.59 10.73
N LEU A 254 6.19 -7.69 11.62
CA LEU A 254 7.15 -8.01 12.68
C LEU A 254 6.64 -9.13 13.60
N LEU A 255 5.38 -9.02 14.04
CA LEU A 255 4.77 -10.03 14.91
C LEU A 255 4.69 -11.39 14.22
N GLN A 256 4.39 -11.44 12.92
CA GLN A 256 4.39 -12.69 12.16
C GLN A 256 5.81 -13.26 12.02
N ALA A 257 6.81 -12.43 11.74
CA ALA A 257 8.21 -12.85 11.64
C ALA A 257 8.67 -13.55 12.92
N VAL A 258 8.39 -12.97 14.09
CA VAL A 258 8.81 -13.53 15.38
C VAL A 258 7.93 -14.69 15.83
N LEU A 259 6.60 -14.53 15.82
CA LEU A 259 5.68 -15.48 16.45
C LEU A 259 5.30 -16.67 15.55
N LEU A 260 5.23 -16.48 14.23
CA LEU A 260 4.81 -17.52 13.30
C LEU A 260 5.99 -18.12 12.53
N PHE A 261 6.98 -17.30 12.17
CA PHE A 261 8.11 -17.75 11.35
C PHE A 261 9.40 -18.00 12.15
N GLY A 262 9.41 -17.70 13.45
CA GLY A 262 10.54 -17.96 14.34
C GLY A 262 11.80 -17.16 14.00
N GLU A 263 11.66 -16.02 13.33
CA GLU A 263 12.77 -15.15 12.97
C GLU A 263 13.33 -14.43 14.20
N HIS A 264 14.65 -14.33 14.27
CA HIS A 264 15.33 -13.65 15.37
C HIS A 264 15.25 -12.14 15.19
N LEU A 265 14.64 -11.48 16.16
CA LEU A 265 14.53 -10.04 16.18
C LEU A 265 15.89 -9.41 16.56
N SER A 266 16.45 -8.57 15.70
CA SER A 266 17.63 -7.79 16.07
C SER A 266 17.29 -6.75 17.14
N SER A 267 18.20 -6.51 18.08
CA SER A 267 18.03 -5.48 19.11
C SER A 267 17.84 -4.09 18.50
N SER A 268 18.48 -3.82 17.35
CA SER A 268 18.28 -2.58 16.60
C SER A 268 16.84 -2.42 16.11
N THR A 269 16.26 -3.49 15.57
CA THR A 269 14.87 -3.48 15.10
C THR A 269 13.90 -3.29 16.24
N LEU A 270 14.14 -3.94 17.38
CA LEU A 270 13.33 -3.74 18.58
C LEU A 270 13.32 -2.27 19.01
N VAL A 271 14.48 -1.63 19.08
CA VAL A 271 14.60 -0.22 19.48
C VAL A 271 13.81 0.68 18.53
N ALA A 272 13.94 0.48 17.22
CA ALA A 272 13.16 1.23 16.23
C ALA A 272 11.64 1.08 16.44
N PHE A 273 11.17 -0.15 16.68
CA PHE A 273 9.76 -0.42 16.92
C PHE A 273 9.27 0.14 18.25
N ILE A 274 10.09 0.17 19.31
CA ILE A 274 9.75 0.83 20.57
C ILE A 274 9.47 2.32 20.33
N PHE A 275 10.33 3.01 19.57
CA PHE A 275 10.12 4.41 19.21
C PHE A 275 8.85 4.61 18.38
N ILE A 276 8.64 3.76 17.37
CA ILE A 276 7.43 3.80 16.53
C ILE A 276 6.19 3.59 17.41
N TRP A 277 6.15 2.55 18.24
CA TRP A 277 5.01 2.23 19.11
C TRP A 277 4.74 3.31 20.16
N ALA A 278 5.79 3.92 20.73
CA ALA A 278 5.64 5.07 21.61
C ALA A 278 4.98 6.24 20.84
N GLY A 279 5.41 6.50 19.61
CA GLY A 279 4.77 7.48 18.73
C GLY A 279 3.30 7.17 18.44
N LEU A 280 2.97 5.90 18.12
CA LEU A 280 1.59 5.47 17.90
C LEU A 280 0.73 5.60 19.17
N ALA A 281 1.28 5.30 20.34
CA ALA A 281 0.58 5.46 21.61
C ALA A 281 0.23 6.93 21.85
N VAL A 282 1.20 7.85 21.68
CA VAL A 282 0.98 9.30 21.78
C VAL A 282 -0.07 9.78 20.77
N TYR A 283 0.03 9.34 19.52
CA TYR A 283 -0.94 9.68 18.48
C TYR A 283 -2.35 9.18 18.82
N SER A 284 -2.46 7.94 19.32
CA SER A 284 -3.75 7.33 19.68
C SER A 284 -4.40 8.05 20.85
N VAL A 285 -3.62 8.45 21.86
CA VAL A 285 -4.10 9.26 22.98
C VAL A 285 -4.62 10.62 22.50
N ASP A 286 -3.89 11.32 21.64
CA ASP A 286 -4.34 12.58 21.03
C ASP A 286 -5.65 12.41 20.23
N ALA A 287 -5.76 11.31 19.46
CA ALA A 287 -6.96 11.00 18.70
C ALA A 287 -8.17 10.81 19.63
N VAL A 288 -8.04 10.00 20.69
CA VAL A 288 -9.12 9.74 21.66
C VAL A 288 -9.52 11.01 22.40
N ILE A 289 -8.56 11.81 22.88
CA ILE A 289 -8.85 13.08 23.57
C ILE A 289 -9.61 14.02 22.64
N SER A 290 -9.23 14.10 21.37
CA SER A 290 -9.91 15.00 20.42
C SER A 290 -11.30 14.54 20.00
N LEU A 291 -11.55 13.23 19.97
CA LEU A 291 -12.88 12.69 19.75
C LEU A 291 -13.80 12.99 20.95
N ARG A 292 -13.30 12.83 22.18
CA ARG A 292 -14.06 13.13 23.40
C ARG A 292 -14.38 14.62 23.58
N ARG A 293 -13.59 15.53 23.02
CA ARG A 293 -13.85 16.98 23.06
C ARG A 293 -14.86 17.46 22.00
N ARG A 294 -15.20 16.61 21.01
CA ARG A 294 -16.14 16.93 19.92
C ARG A 294 -17.54 16.39 20.15
N ASN A 295 -17.69 15.42 21.05
CA ASN A 295 -18.97 14.95 21.59
C ASN A 295 -19.27 15.70 22.89
#